data_AF-A0A928Y8C1-F1
#
_entry.id   AF-A0A928Y8C1-F1
#
_cell.length_a   1.000
_cell.length_b   1.000
_cell.length_c   1.000
_cell.angle_alpha   90.00
_cell.angle_beta   90.00
_cell.angle_gamma   90.00
#
_symmetry.space_group_name_H-M   'P 1'
#
loop_
_entity.id
_entity.type
_entity.pdbx_description
1 polymer ?
#
loop_
_entity_poly.entity_id
_entity_poly.type
_entity_poly.pdbx_seq_one_letter_code
_entity_poly.pdbx_strand_id
1 'polypeptide(L)'
;MQAQAHLEQEWAQVQAAHRHTLSAEEVALVQQMAADLPALWAAESTSLADRKRLLRTLIADVTLDSTQEAGVTHIAVRWQTGR
;
A
#
# COMPACT_ATOMS: atom_id res chain seq x y z
N MET A 1 -20.02 18.92 -14.50
CA MET A 1 -20.32 17.90 -13.47
C MET A 1 -20.46 16.48 -14.05
N GLN A 2 -21.11 16.26 -15.20
CA GLN A 2 -21.31 14.89 -15.75
C GLN A 2 -20.02 14.18 -16.20
N ALA A 3 -19.01 14.89 -16.71
CA ALA A 3 -17.74 14.30 -17.16
C ALA A 3 -16.88 13.72 -16.01
N GLN A 4 -16.92 14.35 -14.83
CA GLN A 4 -16.20 13.85 -13.64
C GLN A 4 -16.85 12.56 -13.13
N ALA A 5 -18.18 12.53 -13.06
CA ALA A 5 -18.92 11.34 -12.62
C ALA A 5 -18.70 10.14 -13.56
N HIS A 6 -18.57 10.38 -14.86
CA HIS A 6 -18.26 9.34 -15.83
C HIS A 6 -16.86 8.76 -15.62
N LEU A 7 -15.85 9.63 -15.43
CA LEU A 7 -14.48 9.20 -15.16
C LEU A 7 -14.34 8.44 -13.83
N GLU A 8 -15.06 8.87 -12.79
CA GLU A 8 -15.14 8.16 -11.51
C GLU A 8 -15.79 6.77 -11.66
N GLN A 9 -16.85 6.65 -12.49
CA GLN A 9 -17.47 5.35 -12.78
C GLN A 9 -16.56 4.43 -13.59
N GLU A 10 -15.89 4.95 -14.63
CA GLU A 10 -14.93 4.18 -15.43
C GLU A 10 -13.76 3.70 -14.57
N TRP A 11 -13.22 4.58 -13.71
CA TRP A 11 -12.19 4.22 -12.74
C TRP A 11 -12.66 3.14 -11.78
N ALA A 12 -13.88 3.25 -11.24
CA ALA A 12 -14.45 2.24 -10.36
C ALA A 12 -14.65 0.88 -11.05
N GLN A 13 -15.03 0.86 -12.33
CA GLN A 13 -15.18 -0.37 -13.12
C GLN A 13 -13.83 -1.01 -13.43
N VAL A 14 -12.81 -0.23 -13.80
CA VAL A 14 -11.45 -0.73 -14.02
C VAL A 14 -10.89 -1.32 -12.72
N GLN A 15 -11.06 -0.62 -11.59
CA GLN A 15 -10.68 -1.11 -10.27
C GLN A 15 -11.43 -2.41 -9.92
N ALA A 16 -12.73 -2.49 -10.20
CA ALA A 16 -13.53 -3.68 -9.93
C ALA A 16 -13.11 -4.88 -10.79
N ALA A 17 -12.83 -4.66 -12.08
CA ALA A 17 -12.39 -5.70 -13.00
C ALA A 17 -11.01 -6.28 -12.65
N HIS A 18 -10.15 -5.49 -11.99
CA HIS A 18 -8.83 -5.93 -11.53
C HIS A 18 -8.81 -6.48 -10.10
N ARG A 19 -9.97 -6.58 -9.43
CA ARG A 19 -10.07 -7.26 -8.13
C ARG A 19 -10.10 -8.76 -8.34
N HIS A 20 -8.94 -9.39 -8.25
CA HIS A 20 -8.87 -10.83 -8.02
C HIS A 20 -9.48 -11.15 -6.64
N THR A 21 -10.51 -11.99 -6.63
CA THR A 21 -11.05 -12.54 -5.37
C THR A 21 -10.07 -13.60 -4.89
N LEU A 22 -9.43 -13.34 -3.74
CA LEU A 22 -8.57 -14.32 -3.09
C LEU A 22 -9.42 -15.50 -2.61
N SER A 23 -8.94 -16.72 -2.84
CA SER A 23 -9.46 -17.93 -2.22
C SER A 23 -9.22 -17.93 -0.71
N ALA A 24 -9.95 -18.78 0.01
CA ALA A 24 -9.77 -18.92 1.47
C ALA A 24 -8.33 -19.34 1.83
N GLU A 25 -7.70 -20.18 1.02
CA GLU A 25 -6.32 -20.63 1.21
C GLU A 25 -5.32 -19.48 1.03
N GLU A 26 -5.49 -18.66 -0.01
CA GLU A 26 -4.66 -17.49 -0.25
C GLU A 26 -4.81 -16.45 0.88
N VAL A 27 -6.04 -16.23 1.36
CA VAL A 27 -6.28 -15.36 2.51
C VAL A 27 -5.56 -15.88 3.75
N ALA A 28 -5.66 -17.18 4.05
CA ALA A 28 -4.98 -17.78 5.21
C ALA A 28 -3.45 -17.66 5.09
N LEU A 29 -2.89 -17.89 3.90
CA LEU A 29 -1.46 -17.74 3.65
C LEU A 29 -0.99 -16.29 3.88
N VAL A 30 -1.73 -15.31 3.35
CA VAL A 30 -1.42 -13.89 3.57
C VAL A 30 -1.48 -13.54 5.05
N GLN A 31 -2.49 -14.03 5.79
CA GLN A 31 -2.59 -13.81 7.24
C GLN A 31 -1.41 -14.42 8.00
N GLN A 32 -1.00 -15.63 7.66
CA GLN A 32 0.16 -16.29 8.27
C GLN A 32 1.45 -15.51 8.00
N MET A 33 1.66 -15.04 6.77
CA MET A 33 2.84 -14.23 6.43
C MET A 33 2.82 -12.87 7.12
N ALA A 34 1.65 -12.25 7.27
CA ALA A 34 1.49 -10.97 7.94
C ALA A 34 1.69 -11.06 9.47
N ALA A 35 1.48 -12.24 10.07
CA ALA A 35 1.65 -12.45 11.51
C ALA A 35 3.08 -12.19 12.00
N ASP A 36 4.09 -12.40 11.14
CA ASP A 36 5.49 -12.10 11.44
C ASP A 36 6.16 -11.32 10.28
N LEU A 37 5.72 -10.07 10.15
CA LEU A 37 6.28 -9.10 9.21
C LEU A 37 7.79 -8.88 9.34
N PRO A 38 8.38 -8.78 10.55
CA PRO A 38 9.83 -8.68 10.72
C PRO A 38 10.58 -9.87 10.11
N ALA A 39 10.14 -11.10 10.35
CA ALA A 39 10.77 -12.29 9.77
C ALA A 39 10.64 -12.30 8.25
N LEU A 40 9.45 -11.97 7.71
CA LEU A 40 9.22 -11.86 6.27
C LEU A 40 10.14 -10.82 5.61
N TRP A 41 10.35 -9.67 6.25
CA TRP A 41 11.24 -8.63 5.75
C TRP A 41 12.72 -9.07 5.70
N ALA A 42 13.16 -9.80 6.72
CA ALA A 42 14.54 -10.25 6.87
C ALA A 42 14.87 -11.48 6.01
N ALA A 43 13.88 -12.23 5.55
CA ALA A 43 14.10 -13.43 4.75
C ALA A 43 14.90 -13.16 3.45
N GLU A 44 15.86 -14.02 3.14
CA GLU A 44 16.69 -13.93 1.92
C GLU A 44 15.86 -14.09 0.64
N SER A 45 14.77 -14.87 0.70
CA SER A 45 13.83 -15.07 -0.40
C SER A 45 13.01 -13.82 -0.72
N THR A 46 12.90 -12.86 0.20
CA THR A 46 12.20 -11.61 -0.03
C THR A 46 13.08 -10.70 -0.86
N SER A 47 12.72 -10.45 -2.11
CA SER A 47 13.51 -9.56 -2.98
C SER A 47 13.33 -8.09 -2.61
N LEU A 48 14.18 -7.20 -3.14
CA LEU A 48 13.97 -5.75 -2.99
C LEU A 48 12.64 -5.29 -3.61
N ALA A 49 12.22 -5.92 -4.70
CA ALA A 49 10.93 -5.64 -5.33
C ALA A 49 9.77 -6.04 -4.41
N ASP A 50 9.88 -7.17 -3.72
CA ASP A 50 8.87 -7.64 -2.75
C ASP A 50 8.83 -6.75 -1.52
N ARG A 51 9.98 -6.36 -0.98
CA ARG A 51 10.07 -5.35 0.09
C ARG A 51 9.38 -4.04 -0.29
N LYS A 52 9.58 -3.57 -1.51
CA LYS A 52 8.91 -2.36 -2.02
C LYS A 52 7.40 -2.56 -2.17
N ARG A 53 6.94 -3.77 -2.51
CA ARG A 53 5.50 -4.12 -2.55
C ARG A 53 4.90 -4.13 -1.15
N LEU A 54 5.57 -4.76 -0.17
CA LEU A 54 5.15 -4.76 1.23
C LEU A 54 5.02 -3.34 1.81
N LEU A 55 6.00 -2.46 1.54
CA LEU A 55 5.90 -1.07 2.00
C LEU A 55 4.70 -0.33 1.39
N ARG A 56 4.36 -0.61 0.13
CA ARG A 56 3.19 0.01 -0.53
C ARG A 56 1.86 -0.43 0.04
N THR A 57 1.77 -1.59 0.67
CA THR A 57 0.54 -2.02 1.37
C THR A 57 0.44 -1.42 2.76
N LEU A 58 1.56 -0.97 3.35
CA LEU A 58 1.61 -0.43 4.71
C LEU A 58 1.63 1.11 4.74
N ILE A 59 2.11 1.77 3.69
CA ILE A 59 2.24 3.23 3.62
C ILE A 59 1.10 3.80 2.79
N ALA A 60 0.29 4.67 3.40
CA ALA A 60 -0.77 5.39 2.72
C ALA A 60 -0.21 6.51 1.84
N ASP A 61 0.70 7.31 2.39
CA ASP A 61 1.47 8.31 1.66
C ASP A 61 2.68 8.76 2.47
N VAL A 62 3.54 9.54 1.80
CA VAL A 62 4.68 10.23 2.38
C VAL A 62 4.56 11.70 1.99
N THR A 63 4.54 12.60 2.96
CA THR A 63 4.51 14.05 2.73
C THR A 63 5.86 14.66 3.07
N LEU A 64 6.35 15.51 2.17
CA LEU A 64 7.56 16.29 2.36
C LEU A 64 7.19 17.75 2.57
N ASP A 65 7.65 18.33 3.68
CA ASP A 65 7.46 19.74 4.00
C ASP A 65 8.82 20.39 4.27
N SER A 66 9.26 21.23 3.32
CA SER A 66 10.49 22.01 3.43
C SER A 66 10.22 23.49 3.71
N THR A 67 9.00 23.85 4.11
CA THR A 67 8.58 25.25 4.31
C THR A 67 8.68 25.72 5.75
N GLN A 68 8.75 24.79 6.71
CA GLN A 68 8.76 25.14 8.14
C GLN A 68 10.10 25.66 8.64
N GLU A 69 11.21 25.13 8.13
CA GLU A 69 12.55 25.52 8.54
C GLU A 69 13.52 25.48 7.35
N ALA A 70 14.28 26.55 7.17
CA ALA A 70 15.22 26.68 6.07
C ALA A 70 16.33 25.63 6.18
N GLY A 71 16.50 24.82 5.13
CA GLY A 71 17.51 23.75 5.10
C GLY A 71 17.06 22.44 5.74
N VAL A 72 15.83 22.35 6.25
CA VAL A 72 15.25 21.12 6.81
C VAL A 72 14.06 20.70 5.95
N THR A 73 13.98 19.40 5.66
CA THR A 73 12.79 18.79 5.06
C THR A 73 12.17 17.83 6.07
N HIS A 74 10.98 18.16 6.54
CA HIS A 74 10.18 17.26 7.35
C HIS A 74 9.57 16.18 6.47
N ILE A 75 9.76 14.93 6.89
CA ILE A 75 9.17 13.77 6.23
C ILE A 75 8.16 13.18 7.20
N ALA A 76 6.89 13.18 6.81
CA ALA A 76 5.86 12.44 7.53
C ALA A 76 5.43 11.24 6.70
N VAL A 77 5.31 10.08 7.35
CA VAL A 77 4.83 8.84 6.75
C VAL A 77 3.50 8.52 7.38
N ARG A 78 2.45 8.44 6.55
CA ARG A 78 1.13 8.00 6.98
C ARG A 78 0.99 6.51 6.74
N TRP A 79 0.68 5.75 7.78
CA TRP A 79 0.55 4.29 7.71
C TRP A 79 -0.90 3.84 7.50
N GLN A 80 -1.09 2.78 6.73
CA GLN A 80 -2.32 2.00 6.61
C GLN A 80 -2.30 0.89 7.65
N THR A 81 -2.57 1.23 8.90
CA THR A 81 -2.74 0.23 9.97
C THR A 81 -4.22 0.00 10.20
N GLY A 82 -4.63 -1.26 10.34
CA GLY A 82 -6.01 -1.60 10.67
C GLY A 82 -6.43 -1.01 12.02
N ARG A 83 -7.57 -0.32 12.01
CA ARG A 83 -8.41 -0.12 13.19
C ARG A 83 -9.65 -0.97 13.02
#